data_AF-A0A966SKC0-F1
#
_entry.id   AF-A0A966SKC0-F1
#
_cell.length_a   1.000
_cell.length_b   1.000
_cell.length_c   1.000
_cell.angle_alpha   90.00
_cell.angle_beta   90.00
_cell.angle_gamma   90.00
#
_symmetry.space_group_name_H-M   'P 1'
#
loop_
_entity.id
_entity.type
_entity.pdbx_description
1 polymer ?
#
loop_
_entity_poly.entity_id
_entity_poly.type
_entity_poly.pdbx_seq_one_letter_code
_entity_poly.pdbx_strand_id
1 'polypeptide(L)'
;MAERKRRLLHRLSQLPPGEKFPLQVTLWRMGDAWWLGVQGEFYSVLQTELRRRFPGKAIIVATIAADWGASYLPPRELYGTGIYQETIAVVAPGSLEQVMEAVAQRMKDF
;
A
#
# COMPACT_ATOMS: atom_id res chain seq x y z
N MET A 1 14.53 -15.29 16.67
CA MET A 1 14.90 -15.05 15.25
C MET A 1 14.38 -16.13 14.29
N ALA A 2 14.45 -17.43 14.63
CA ALA A 2 14.00 -18.51 13.74
C ALA A 2 12.51 -18.41 13.34
N GLU A 3 11.63 -18.03 14.28
CA GLU A 3 10.20 -17.85 14.04
C GLU A 3 9.93 -16.77 12.97
N ARG A 4 10.45 -15.54 13.14
CA ARG A 4 10.27 -14.45 12.17
C ARG A 4 10.72 -14.83 10.76
N LYS A 5 11.88 -15.50 10.64
CA LYS A 5 12.39 -16.00 9.35
C LYS A 5 11.45 -17.04 8.73
N ARG A 6 10.90 -17.95 9.55
CA ARG A 6 9.92 -18.94 9.10
C ARG A 6 8.64 -18.29 8.60
N ARG A 7 8.14 -17.27 9.30
CA ARG A 7 6.95 -16.50 8.90
C ARG A 7 7.19 -15.75 7.59
N LEU A 8 8.38 -15.17 7.41
CA LEU A 8 8.76 -14.52 6.15
C LEU A 8 8.83 -15.53 4.99
N LEU A 9 9.48 -16.68 5.18
CA LEU A 9 9.53 -17.74 4.16
C LEU A 9 8.13 -18.22 3.76
N HIS A 10 7.23 -18.37 4.73
CA HIS A 10 5.84 -18.71 4.45
C HIS A 10 5.12 -17.63 3.64
N ARG A 11 5.36 -16.34 3.91
CA ARG A 11 4.80 -15.24 3.10
C ARG A 11 5.37 -15.26 1.67
N LEU A 12 6.68 -15.41 1.54
CA LEU A 12 7.35 -15.48 0.24
C LEU A 12 6.83 -16.65 -0.60
N SER A 13 6.50 -17.79 0.01
CA SER A 13 5.94 -18.94 -0.73
C SER A 13 4.51 -18.74 -1.23
N GLN A 14 3.80 -17.69 -0.76
CA GLN A 14 2.45 -17.33 -1.21
C GLN A 14 2.46 -16.22 -2.27
N LEU A 15 3.64 -15.69 -2.63
CA LEU A 15 3.72 -14.60 -3.60
C LEU A 15 3.38 -15.11 -5.01
N PRO A 16 2.67 -14.30 -5.80
CA PRO A 16 2.48 -14.60 -7.21
C PRO A 16 3.84 -14.55 -7.94
N PRO A 17 4.00 -15.32 -9.03
CA PRO A 17 5.24 -15.31 -9.81
C PRO A 17 5.44 -13.98 -10.53
N GLY A 18 6.71 -13.62 -10.74
CA GLY A 18 7.13 -12.45 -11.52
C GLY A 18 7.64 -11.29 -10.68
N GLU A 19 7.95 -10.17 -11.36
CA GLU A 19 8.58 -8.98 -10.75
C GLU A 19 7.56 -7.98 -10.19
N LYS A 20 6.26 -8.22 -10.40
CA LYS A 20 5.18 -7.30 -10.02
C LYS A 20 4.23 -7.97 -9.05
N PHE A 21 3.86 -7.24 -8.01
CA PHE A 21 2.82 -7.65 -7.08
C PHE A 21 1.46 -7.07 -7.52
N PRO A 22 0.43 -7.90 -7.79
CA PRO A 22 -0.90 -7.46 -8.19
C PRO A 22 -1.70 -6.95 -6.99
N LEU A 23 -1.30 -5.78 -6.47
CA LEU A 23 -1.93 -5.18 -5.30
C LEU A 23 -3.40 -4.89 -5.55
N GLN A 24 -4.28 -5.42 -4.68
CA GLN A 24 -5.71 -5.15 -4.79
C GLN A 24 -6.04 -3.76 -4.24
N VAL A 25 -6.65 -2.94 -5.09
CA VAL A 25 -7.09 -1.58 -4.76
C VAL A 25 -8.49 -1.37 -5.30
N THR A 26 -9.40 -1.01 -4.40
CA THR A 26 -10.78 -0.66 -4.76
C THR A 26 -11.04 0.79 -4.40
N LEU A 27 -11.65 1.52 -5.34
CA LEU A 27 -12.03 2.91 -5.17
C LEU A 27 -13.52 3.06 -5.48
N TRP A 28 -14.27 3.59 -4.53
CA TRP A 28 -15.67 3.94 -4.69
C TRP A 28 -15.86 5.45 -4.52
N ARG A 29 -16.85 5.99 -5.23
CA ARG A 29 -17.36 7.34 -5.01
C ARG A 29 -18.79 7.23 -4.49
N MET A 30 -19.05 7.81 -3.33
CA MET A 30 -20.37 7.87 -2.71
C MET A 30 -20.69 9.34 -2.43
N GLY A 31 -21.49 9.96 -3.30
CA GLY A 31 -21.67 11.40 -3.34
C GLY A 31 -20.34 12.12 -3.62
N ASP A 32 -19.96 13.03 -2.72
CA ASP A 32 -18.69 13.77 -2.79
C ASP A 32 -17.52 13.11 -2.06
N ALA A 33 -17.77 11.97 -1.39
CA ALA A 33 -16.74 11.23 -0.68
C ALA A 33 -16.13 10.12 -1.54
N TRP A 34 -14.83 9.93 -1.37
CA TRP A 34 -14.08 8.80 -1.94
C TRP A 34 -13.70 7.80 -0.86
N TRP A 35 -13.96 6.53 -1.15
CA TRP A 35 -13.64 5.40 -0.30
C TRP A 35 -12.58 4.56 -0.99
N LEU A 36 -11.40 4.52 -0.41
CA LEU A 36 -10.25 3.78 -0.92
C LEU A 36 -9.98 2.58 -0.02
N GLY A 37 -10.25 1.38 -0.52
CA GLY A 37 -9.81 0.12 0.07
C GLY A 37 -8.48 -0.32 -0.55
N VAL A 38 -7.44 -0.50 0.26
CA VAL A 38 -6.13 -1.00 -0.17
C VAL A 38 -5.74 -2.25 0.62
N GLN A 39 -5.24 -3.25 -0.11
CA GLN A 39 -4.66 -4.46 0.46
C GLN A 39 -3.34 -4.17 1.15
N GLY A 40 -3.08 -4.78 2.30
CA GLY A 40 -1.83 -4.57 3.06
C GLY A 40 -1.82 -3.35 3.98
N GLU A 41 -0.66 -3.12 4.60
CA GLU A 41 -0.44 -2.18 5.69
C GLU A 41 0.27 -0.90 5.20
N PHE A 42 -0.50 0.18 5.06
CA PHE A 42 0.02 1.47 4.60
C PHE A 42 0.28 2.44 5.74
N TYR A 43 1.35 3.22 5.58
CA TYR A 43 1.63 4.38 6.43
C TYR A 43 0.63 5.52 6.16
N SER A 44 0.52 6.44 7.12
CA SER A 44 -0.36 7.62 7.02
C SER A 44 -0.04 8.50 5.81
N VAL A 45 1.19 8.46 5.29
CA VAL A 45 1.60 9.25 4.12
C VAL A 45 0.70 9.05 2.90
N LEU A 46 0.17 7.84 2.67
CA LEU A 46 -0.79 7.58 1.60
C LEU A 46 -2.01 8.50 1.72
N GLN A 47 -2.63 8.51 2.90
CA GLN A 47 -3.86 9.24 3.12
C GLN A 47 -3.64 10.76 3.24
N THR A 48 -2.47 11.21 3.71
CA THR A 48 -2.14 12.64 3.79
C THR A 48 -1.82 13.20 2.41
N GLU A 49 -1.06 12.47 1.59
CA GLU A 49 -0.74 12.91 0.22
C GLU A 49 -1.98 12.95 -0.68
N LEU A 50 -2.88 11.97 -0.58
CA LEU A 50 -4.13 12.02 -1.34
C LEU A 50 -4.97 13.24 -0.94
N ARG A 51 -5.12 13.54 0.36
CA ARG A 51 -5.87 14.73 0.80
C ARG A 51 -5.19 16.05 0.41
N ARG A 52 -3.85 16.08 0.39
CA ARG A 52 -3.10 17.24 -0.10
C ARG A 52 -3.35 17.48 -1.59
N ARG A 53 -3.42 16.42 -2.40
CA ARG A 53 -3.65 16.48 -3.85
C ARG A 53 -5.11 16.81 -4.22
N PHE A 54 -6.07 16.48 -3.36
CA PHE A 54 -7.51 16.68 -3.60
C PHE A 54 -8.15 17.49 -2.46
N PRO A 55 -7.81 18.78 -2.34
CA PRO A 55 -8.36 19.64 -1.30
C PRO A 55 -9.89 19.72 -1.42
N GLY A 56 -10.57 19.69 -0.27
CA GLY A 56 -12.03 19.77 -0.20
C GLY A 56 -12.78 18.46 -0.49
N LYS A 57 -12.09 17.37 -0.84
CA LYS A 57 -12.70 16.04 -0.96
C LYS A 57 -12.62 15.28 0.37
N ALA A 58 -13.73 14.68 0.78
CA ALA A 58 -13.74 13.72 1.87
C ALA A 58 -13.13 12.40 1.38
N ILE A 59 -11.95 12.04 1.88
CA ILE A 59 -11.25 10.80 1.50
C ILE A 59 -11.20 9.89 2.73
N ILE A 60 -11.74 8.69 2.58
CA ILE A 60 -11.68 7.62 3.57
C ILE A 60 -10.72 6.56 3.02
N VAL A 61 -9.70 6.21 3.80
CA VAL A 61 -8.73 5.17 3.44
C VAL A 61 -8.87 4.02 4.42
N ALA A 62 -9.21 2.84 3.91
CA ALA A 62 -9.26 1.59 4.64
C ALA A 62 -8.10 0.70 4.18
N THR A 63 -7.14 0.48 5.08
CA THR A 63 -6.02 -0.45 4.86
C THR A 63 -6.42 -1.85 5.31
N ILE A 64 -5.65 -2.86 4.88
CA ILE A 64 -5.96 -4.27 5.14
C ILE A 64 -7.37 -4.63 4.61
N ALA A 65 -7.81 -3.95 3.54
CA ALA A 65 -9.00 -4.33 2.81
C ALA A 65 -8.65 -5.54 1.93
N ALA A 66 -9.35 -6.66 2.14
CA ALA A 66 -9.01 -8.02 1.70
C ALA A 66 -8.05 -8.76 2.65
N ASP A 67 -6.75 -8.79 2.37
CA ASP A 67 -5.76 -9.54 3.16
C ASP A 67 -4.44 -8.76 3.38
N TRP A 68 -3.42 -9.45 3.89
CA TRP A 68 -2.11 -8.88 4.22
C TRP A 68 -1.29 -8.42 3.00
N GLY A 69 -1.59 -8.90 1.79
CA GLY A 69 -1.04 -8.45 0.50
C GLY A 69 0.48 -8.33 0.47
N ALA A 70 0.96 -7.14 0.10
CA ALA A 70 2.38 -6.80 0.06
C ALA A 70 3.01 -6.58 1.45
N SER A 71 2.30 -6.93 2.54
CA SER A 71 2.61 -6.53 3.90
C SER A 71 2.73 -5.00 3.99
N TYR A 72 3.90 -4.47 4.34
CA TYR A 72 4.14 -3.03 4.40
C TYR A 72 4.62 -2.48 3.06
N LEU A 73 4.20 -1.25 2.76
CA LEU A 73 4.78 -0.43 1.71
C LEU A 73 5.39 0.83 2.34
N PRO A 74 6.65 0.77 2.82
CA PRO A 74 7.35 1.95 3.30
C PRO A 74 7.55 2.99 2.18
N PRO A 75 7.65 4.28 2.52
CA PRO A 75 8.23 5.29 1.64
C PRO A 75 9.63 4.88 1.17
N ARG A 76 10.01 5.26 -0.06
CA ARG A 76 11.31 4.93 -0.66
C ARG A 76 12.48 5.25 0.26
N GLU A 77 12.44 6.39 0.93
CA GLU A 77 13.50 6.89 1.80
C GLU A 77 13.72 6.05 3.07
N LEU A 78 12.75 5.19 3.44
CA LEU A 78 12.88 4.32 4.60
C LEU A 78 13.52 2.97 4.29
N TYR A 79 13.74 2.63 3.02
CA TYR A 79 14.46 1.41 2.67
C TYR A 79 15.97 1.57 2.91
N GLY A 80 16.59 0.55 3.52
CA GLY A 80 18.01 0.56 3.90
C GLY A 80 18.27 1.20 5.27
N THR A 81 17.21 1.52 6.03
CA THR A 81 17.33 2.17 7.35
C THR A 81 17.27 1.18 8.52
N GLY A 82 17.01 -0.10 8.26
CA GLY A 82 16.95 -1.15 9.28
C GLY A 82 15.63 -1.21 10.06
N ILE A 83 14.59 -0.50 9.62
CA ILE A 83 13.28 -0.53 10.29
C ILE A 83 12.61 -1.90 10.14
N TYR A 84 11.72 -2.26 11.07
CA TYR A 84 11.07 -3.57 10.98
C TYR A 84 10.26 -3.75 9.69
N GLN A 85 9.58 -2.70 9.25
CA GLN A 85 8.67 -2.75 8.12
C GLN A 85 9.38 -3.02 6.79
N GLU A 86 10.62 -2.55 6.60
CA GLU A 86 11.43 -2.92 5.43
C GLU A 86 11.79 -4.42 5.44
N THR A 87 12.02 -5.01 6.62
CA THR A 87 12.44 -6.42 6.73
C THR A 87 11.35 -7.42 6.34
N ILE A 88 10.10 -6.95 6.26
CA ILE A 88 8.93 -7.76 5.90
C ILE A 88 8.18 -7.25 4.67
N ALA A 89 8.62 -6.13 4.07
CA ALA A 89 8.12 -5.67 2.80
C ALA A 89 8.54 -6.64 1.70
N VAL A 90 7.60 -7.00 0.83
CA VAL A 90 7.86 -7.91 -0.31
C VAL A 90 7.91 -7.17 -1.65
N VAL A 91 7.98 -5.84 -1.57
CA VAL A 91 7.99 -4.92 -2.72
C VAL A 91 9.23 -4.03 -2.66
N ALA A 92 9.65 -3.52 -3.81
CA ALA A 92 10.85 -2.71 -3.94
C ALA A 92 10.62 -1.25 -3.47
N PRO A 93 11.71 -0.50 -3.14
CA PRO A 93 11.63 0.93 -2.91
C PRO A 93 10.93 1.65 -4.08
N GLY A 94 10.06 2.61 -3.78
CA GLY A 94 9.27 3.29 -4.81
C GLY A 94 7.87 2.69 -5.05
N SER A 95 7.53 1.55 -4.43
CA SER A 95 6.23 0.90 -4.65
C SER A 95 5.08 1.68 -4.01
N LEU A 96 5.29 2.33 -2.87
CA LEU A 96 4.28 3.17 -2.23
C LEU A 96 3.91 4.35 -3.13
N GLU A 97 4.91 5.00 -3.71
CA GLU A 97 4.76 6.15 -4.59
C GLU A 97 4.02 5.78 -5.88
N GLN A 98 4.30 4.59 -6.44
CA GLN A 98 3.55 4.05 -7.57
C GLN A 98 2.06 3.87 -7.23
N VAL A 99 1.75 3.35 -6.04
CA VAL A 99 0.35 3.20 -5.58
C VAL A 99 -0.31 4.57 -5.43
N MET A 100 0.36 5.53 -4.79
CA MET A 100 -0.18 6.89 -4.62
C MET A 100 -0.49 7.55 -5.97
N GLU A 101 0.41 7.41 -6.95
CA GLU A 101 0.20 7.97 -8.28
C GLU A 101 -0.94 7.28 -9.03
N ALA A 102 -0.96 5.94 -9.04
CA ALA A 102 -2.02 5.18 -9.70
C ALA A 102 -3.41 5.47 -9.10
N VAL A 103 -3.51 5.56 -7.77
CA VAL A 103 -4.75 5.92 -7.08
C VAL A 103 -5.16 7.36 -7.40
N ALA A 104 -4.23 8.31 -7.32
CA ALA A 104 -4.52 9.70 -7.64
C ALA A 104 -4.97 9.87 -9.10
N GLN A 105 -4.36 9.15 -10.04
CA GLN A 105 -4.80 9.17 -11.42
C GLN A 105 -6.24 8.64 -11.55
N ARG A 106 -6.52 7.47 -10.95
CA ARG A 106 -7.87 6.89 -10.96
C ARG A 106 -8.92 7.80 -10.33
N MET A 107 -8.57 8.53 -9.27
CA MET A 107 -9.44 9.53 -8.63
C MET A 107 -9.79 10.72 -9.55
N LYS A 108 -8.90 11.12 -10.46
CA LYS A 108 -9.17 12.19 -11.44
C LYS A 108 -10.13 11.73 -12.53
N ASP A 109 -10.20 10.43 -12.79
CA ASP A 109 -11.03 9.85 -13.83
C ASP A 109 -12.50 9.59 -13.37
N PHE A 110 -12.83 9.91 -12.10
CA PHE A 110 -14.17 9.79 -11.48
C PHE A 110 -15.01 11.06 -11.54
#